data_AF-A0A2D9CGH3-F1
#
_entry.id   AF-A0A2D9CGH3-F1
#
_cell.length_a   1.000
_cell.length_b   1.000
_cell.length_c   1.000
_cell.angle_alpha   90.00
_cell.angle_beta   90.00
_cell.angle_gamma   90.00
#
_symmetry.space_group_name_H-M   'P 1'
#
loop_
_entity.id
_entity.type
_entity.pdbx_description
1 polymer ?
#
loop_
_entity_poly.entity_id
_entity_poly.type
_entity_poly.pdbx_seq_one_letter_code
_entity_poly.pdbx_strand_id
1 'polypeptide(L)'
;MEEKEMAYEIGTKIRAYDFEPMTGRPDRYIEGRIIEAGTIMHPEFHHPLFDGYTIEITGAARKDDPRIGDVGYVPMKVAFFDFEGRIAEI
;
A
#
# COMPACT_ATOMS: atom_id res chain seq x y z
N MET A 1 0.91 21.00 13.76
CA MET A 1 0.46 19.83 12.98
C MET A 1 1.65 18.92 12.93
N GLU A 2 1.53 17.69 13.41
CA GLU A 2 2.63 16.73 13.40
C GLU A 2 2.84 16.32 11.93
N GLU A 3 3.96 16.71 11.33
CA GLU A 3 4.34 16.23 10.00
C GLU A 3 4.57 14.73 10.12
N LYS A 4 3.66 13.93 9.56
CA LYS A 4 3.86 12.49 9.47
C LYS A 4 5.00 12.25 8.50
N GLU A 5 6.04 11.57 8.97
CA GLU A 5 7.20 11.23 8.15
C GLU A 5 6.78 10.16 7.13
N MET A 6 6.49 10.62 5.92
CA MET A 6 6.12 9.74 4.81
C MET A 6 7.40 9.19 4.19
N ALA A 7 7.49 7.87 4.05
CA ALA A 7 8.66 7.23 3.44
C ALA A 7 8.78 7.52 1.94
N TYR A 8 7.66 7.81 1.25
CA TYR A 8 7.58 8.05 -0.18
C TYR A 8 6.67 9.23 -0.51
N GLU A 9 6.99 9.94 -1.58
CA GLU A 9 6.25 11.13 -2.03
C GLU A 9 5.05 10.78 -2.93
N ILE A 10 4.11 11.72 -3.06
CA ILE A 10 3.00 11.59 -4.01
C ILE A 10 3.56 11.52 -5.43
N GLY A 11 3.11 10.53 -6.19
CA GLY A 11 3.53 10.26 -7.55
C GLY A 11 4.60 9.18 -7.68
N THR A 12 5.24 8.76 -6.59
CA THR A 12 6.16 7.61 -6.56
C THR A 12 5.39 6.31 -6.86
N LYS A 13 6.02 5.40 -7.59
CA LYS A 13 5.51 4.04 -7.76
C LYS A 13 6.05 3.15 -6.67
N ILE A 14 5.14 2.44 -6.00
CA ILE A 14 5.49 1.52 -4.92
C ILE A 14 4.94 0.13 -5.20
N ARG A 15 5.62 -0.88 -4.65
CA ARG A 15 5.11 -2.23 -4.48
C ARG A 15 4.82 -2.46 -3.00
N ALA A 16 3.62 -2.93 -2.69
CA ALA A 16 3.20 -3.29 -1.34
C ALA A 16 2.89 -4.79 -1.27
N TYR A 17 3.57 -5.49 -0.37
CA TYR A 17 3.39 -6.92 -0.15
C TYR A 17 2.35 -7.18 0.95
N ASP A 18 1.44 -8.12 0.70
CA ASP A 18 0.43 -8.59 1.66
C ASP A 18 1.07 -9.49 2.73
N PHE A 19 2.12 -10.24 2.36
CA PHE A 19 2.87 -11.15 3.22
C PHE A 19 4.36 -11.11 2.87
N GLU A 20 5.21 -11.46 3.82
CA GLU A 20 6.64 -11.67 3.55
C GLU A 20 6.82 -12.74 2.45
N PRO A 21 7.59 -12.44 1.39
CA PRO A 21 7.94 -13.42 0.36
C PRO A 21 8.60 -14.67 0.97
N MET A 22 8.13 -15.85 0.59
CA MET A 22 8.65 -17.13 1.11
C MET A 22 8.89 -18.12 -0.03
N THR A 23 10.01 -18.83 0.02
CA THR A 23 10.33 -19.90 -0.93
C THR A 23 9.22 -20.95 -0.97
N GLY A 24 8.69 -21.23 -2.16
CA GLY A 24 7.63 -22.22 -2.38
C GLY A 24 6.20 -21.68 -2.25
N ARG A 25 6.01 -20.39 -1.96
CA ARG A 25 4.70 -19.73 -2.00
C ARG A 25 4.73 -18.58 -3.02
N PRO A 26 3.73 -18.46 -3.91
CA PRO A 26 3.63 -17.29 -4.78
C PRO A 26 3.42 -16.02 -3.96
N ASP A 27 4.20 -14.99 -4.27
CA ASP A 27 4.08 -13.69 -3.64
C ASP A 27 2.70 -13.08 -3.87
N ARG A 28 2.30 -12.21 -2.94
CA ARG A 28 1.07 -11.44 -3.01
C ARG A 28 1.41 -10.00 -2.78
N TYR A 29 1.26 -9.21 -3.84
CA TYR A 29 1.54 -7.78 -3.81
C TYR A 29 0.62 -7.04 -4.77
N ILE A 30 0.53 -5.74 -4.53
CA ILE A 30 -0.01 -4.75 -5.47
C ILE A 30 1.06 -3.70 -5.76
N GLU A 31 1.01 -3.14 -6.95
CA GLU A 31 1.87 -2.06 -7.40
C GLU A 31 1.00 -0.91 -7.85
N GLY A 32 1.42 0.30 -7.53
CA GLY A 32 0.68 1.47 -7.95
C GLY A 32 1.40 2.77 -7.70
N ARG A 33 0.87 3.81 -8.32
CA ARG A 33 1.34 5.17 -8.14
C ARG A 33 0.64 5.79 -6.94
N ILE A 34 1.40 6.38 -6.02
CA ILE A 34 0.84 7.12 -4.88
C ILE A 34 0.09 8.35 -5.42
N ILE A 35 -1.19 8.46 -5.05
CA ILE A 35 -2.04 9.60 -5.40
C ILE A 35 -2.40 10.45 -4.18
N GLU A 36 -2.38 9.85 -2.99
CA GLU A 36 -2.59 10.53 -1.71
C GLU A 36 -1.81 9.79 -0.61
N ALA A 37 -1.44 10.52 0.44
CA ALA A 37 -0.69 9.96 1.54
C ALA A 37 -1.12 10.65 2.85
N GLY A 38 -1.39 9.86 3.90
CA GLY A 38 -1.79 10.38 5.20
C GLY A 38 -2.73 9.44 5.96
N THR A 39 -3.56 10.03 6.83
CA THR A 39 -4.58 9.28 7.58
C THR A 39 -5.72 8.86 6.65
N ILE A 40 -5.87 7.56 6.43
CA ILE A 40 -7.00 7.00 5.69
C ILE A 40 -8.21 6.96 6.62
N MET A 41 -9.33 7.50 6.11
CA MET A 41 -10.59 7.65 6.84
C MET A 41 -11.59 6.60 6.37
N HIS A 42 -12.47 6.14 7.27
CA HIS A 42 -13.58 5.28 6.88
C HIS A 42 -14.52 6.06 5.92
N PRO A 43 -14.87 5.53 4.74
CA PRO A 43 -15.58 6.29 3.71
C PRO A 43 -17.00 6.72 4.13
N GLU A 44 -17.68 5.90 4.93
CA GLU A 44 -19.03 6.21 5.44
C GLU A 44 -18.99 7.03 6.75
N PHE A 45 -18.31 6.51 7.78
CA PHE A 45 -18.35 7.09 9.13
C PHE A 45 -17.29 8.16 9.42
N HIS A 46 -16.36 8.44 8.48
CA HIS A 46 -15.37 9.51 8.59
C HIS A 46 -14.53 9.49 9.88
N HIS A 47 -14.30 8.32 10.47
CA HIS A 47 -13.34 8.15 11.55
C HIS A 47 -12.00 7.65 11.00
N PRO A 48 -10.85 7.94 11.64
CA PRO A 48 -9.55 7.46 11.20
C PRO A 48 -9.49 5.93 11.26
N LEU A 49 -8.88 5.31 10.25
CA LEU A 49 -8.60 3.88 10.18
C LEU A 49 -7.12 3.60 10.44
N PHE A 50 -6.24 4.11 9.57
CA PHE A 50 -4.79 3.92 9.65
C PHE A 50 -4.06 4.95 8.81
N ASP A 51 -2.76 5.11 9.05
CA ASP A 51 -1.89 5.92 8.21
C ASP A 51 -1.32 5.09 7.06
N GLY A 52 -1.36 5.64 5.86
CA GLY A 52 -1.09 4.89 4.64
C GLY A 52 -0.92 5.74 3.39
N TYR A 53 -0.74 5.02 2.29
CA TYR A 53 -0.79 5.53 0.93
C TYR A 53 -2.09 5.11 0.27
N THR A 54 -2.70 6.02 -0.46
CA THR A 54 -3.70 5.71 -1.47
C THR A 54 -2.97 5.60 -2.80
N ILE A 55 -3.10 4.49 -3.49
CA ILE A 55 -2.43 4.23 -4.77
C ILE A 55 -3.43 3.96 -5.89
N GLU A 56 -3.12 4.41 -7.09
CA GLU A 56 -3.74 3.90 -8.31
C GLU A 56 -3.03 2.59 -8.69
N ILE A 57 -3.75 1.46 -8.62
CA ILE A 57 -3.15 0.14 -8.82
C ILE A 57 -2.90 -0.09 -10.31
N THR A 58 -1.63 -0.19 -10.69
CA THR A 58 -1.19 -0.43 -12.07
C THR A 58 -0.65 -1.84 -12.28
N GLY A 59 -0.42 -2.60 -11.21
CA GLY A 59 0.14 -3.95 -11.26
C GLY A 59 -0.19 -4.75 -10.00
N ALA A 60 -0.03 -6.06 -10.10
CA ALA A 60 -0.21 -6.99 -8.99
C ALA A 60 0.56 -8.28 -9.25
N ALA A 61 0.65 -9.16 -8.26
CA ALA A 61 1.29 -10.47 -8.39
C ALA A 61 0.70 -11.33 -9.53
N ARG A 62 -0.56 -11.09 -9.93
CA ARG A 62 -1.23 -11.74 -11.04
C ARG A 62 -1.56 -10.71 -12.12
N LYS A 63 -1.33 -11.05 -13.39
CA LYS A 63 -1.58 -10.12 -14.52
C LYS A 63 -3.06 -9.81 -14.73
N ASP A 64 -3.93 -10.71 -14.33
CA ASP A 64 -5.39 -10.67 -14.42
C ASP A 64 -6.03 -10.32 -13.07
N ASP A 65 -5.27 -9.72 -12.15
CA ASP A 65 -5.81 -9.33 -10.85
C ASP A 65 -6.88 -8.25 -11.04
N PRO A 66 -8.11 -8.46 -10.53
CA PRO A 66 -9.23 -7.53 -10.73
C PRO A 66 -9.02 -6.18 -10.04
N ARG A 67 -8.02 -6.06 -9.16
CA ARG A 67 -7.65 -4.80 -8.50
C ARG A 67 -6.89 -3.85 -9.44
N ILE A 68 -6.35 -4.34 -10.56
CA ILE A 68 -5.63 -3.48 -11.52
C ILE A 68 -6.62 -2.50 -12.17
N GLY A 69 -6.28 -1.20 -12.11
CA GLY A 69 -7.14 -0.11 -12.54
C GLY A 69 -8.05 0.47 -11.45
N ASP A 70 -8.00 -0.08 -10.23
CA ASP A 70 -8.74 0.43 -9.07
C ASP A 70 -7.84 1.23 -8.11
N VAL A 71 -8.44 1.84 -7.10
CA VAL A 71 -7.76 2.56 -6.03
C VAL A 71 -7.50 1.62 -4.84
N GLY A 72 -6.24 1.49 -4.46
CA GLY A 72 -5.79 0.68 -3.33
C GLY A 72 -5.40 1.51 -2.11
N TYR A 73 -5.61 0.95 -0.93
CA TYR A 73 -5.14 1.52 0.34
C TYR A 73 -4.04 0.66 0.93
N VAL A 74 -2.86 1.25 1.12
CA VAL A 74 -1.67 0.59 1.65
C VAL A 74 -1.35 1.20 3.00
N PRO A 75 -1.63 0.52 4.13
CA PRO A 75 -1.16 0.97 5.45
C PRO A 75 0.35 1.16 5.41
N MET A 76 0.94 2.14 6.10
CA MET A 76 2.40 2.23 6.23
C MET A 76 2.95 1.20 7.20
N LYS A 77 2.22 1.03 8.30
CA LYS A 77 2.57 0.10 9.37
C LYS A 77 1.41 -0.85 9.60
N VAL A 78 1.71 -2.14 9.72
CA VAL A 78 0.78 -3.16 10.19
C VAL A 78 1.36 -3.78 11.46
N ALA A 79 0.55 -3.87 12.52
CA ALA A 79 0.98 -4.53 13.75
C ALA A 79 1.36 -6.00 13.48
N PHE A 80 2.21 -6.61 14.33
CA PHE A 80 2.63 -8.02 14.39
C PHE A 80 3.18 -8.71 13.11
N PHE A 81 2.84 -8.25 11.91
CA PHE A 81 3.20 -8.83 10.61
C PHE A 81 3.93 -7.83 9.70
N ASP A 82 4.36 -6.68 10.23
CA ASP A 82 5.29 -5.83 9.49
C ASP A 82 6.65 -6.49 9.38
N PHE A 83 7.24 -6.38 8.19
CA PHE A 83 8.59 -6.82 7.90
C PHE A 83 9.27 -5.74 7.06
N GLU A 84 10.60 -5.71 7.13
CA GLU A 84 11.39 -4.76 6.36
C GLU A 84 11.20 -4.97 4.86
N GLY A 85 10.99 -3.90 4.10
CA GLY A 85 10.75 -3.98 2.66
C GLY A 85 9.33 -4.40 2.25
N ARG A 86 8.35 -4.45 3.18
CA ARG A 86 6.94 -4.68 2.83
C ARG A 86 6.42 -3.65 1.83
N ILE A 87 6.89 -2.41 1.93
CA ILE A 87 6.67 -1.37 0.92
C ILE A 87 8.03 -0.99 0.35
N ALA A 88 8.16 -1.02 -0.97
CA ALA A 88 9.37 -0.63 -1.68
C ALA A 88 9.03 0.24 -2.90
N GLU A 89 9.85 1.23 -3.19
CA GLU A 89 9.82 1.98 -4.45
C GLU A 89 10.33 1.11 -5.61
N ILE A 90 9.73 1.26 -6.80
CA ILE A 90 10.02 0.46 -8.02
C ILE A 90 10.12 1.30 -9.29
#